data_AF-A0A9J6F9H7-F1
#
_entry.id   AF-A0A9J6F9H7-F1
#
_cell.length_a   1.000
_cell.length_b   1.000
_cell.length_c   1.000
_cell.angle_alpha   90.00
_cell.angle_beta   90.00
_cell.angle_gamma   90.00
#
_symmetry.space_group_name_H-M   'P 1'
#
loop_
_entity.id
_entity.type
_entity.pdbx_description
1 polymer ?
#
loop_
_entity_poly.entity_id
_entity_poly.type
_entity_poly.pdbx_seq_one_letter_code
_entity_poly.pdbx_strand_id
1 'polypeptide(L)'
;MESNSKDPGFFKVPKVRTSECEKTKLLSEKRRRRVARADQPAGTMDPDKYRVGSRHFLSELQDVAANLQNELTDVKMELLASKFTKDSLKDDDQKVAFYTGLPSFLMLFSLFNLLKDHASHCSRNALTQFEKMMLFLMRLRLGLHTQDLAYR
;
A
#
# COMPACT_ATOMS: atom_id res chain seq x y z
N MET A 1 -34.68 4.91 20.19
CA MET A 1 -34.67 5.51 18.84
C MET A 1 -34.86 4.37 17.85
N GLU A 2 -36.11 4.16 17.44
CA GLU A 2 -36.50 3.10 16.50
C GLU A 2 -35.77 3.30 15.17
N SER A 3 -34.84 2.41 14.82
CA SER A 3 -34.25 2.40 13.49
C SER A 3 -35.33 2.00 12.50
N ASN A 4 -35.87 2.98 11.78
CA ASN A 4 -36.82 2.82 10.68
C ASN A 4 -36.20 1.90 9.61
N SER A 5 -36.46 0.59 9.71
CA SER A 5 -35.95 -0.41 8.77
C SER A 5 -36.75 -0.32 7.47
N LYS A 6 -36.35 0.61 6.60
CA LYS A 6 -36.83 0.63 5.22
C LYS A 6 -36.54 -0.73 4.60
N ASP A 7 -37.56 -1.37 4.04
CA ASP A 7 -37.42 -2.64 3.33
C ASP A 7 -36.26 -2.54 2.32
N PRO A 8 -35.32 -3.50 2.31
CA PRO A 8 -34.22 -3.47 1.38
C PRO A 8 -34.75 -3.57 -0.05
N GLY A 9 -34.46 -2.56 -0.87
CA GLY A 9 -34.81 -2.58 -2.28
C GLY A 9 -34.25 -3.82 -2.98
N PHE A 10 -35.06 -4.46 -3.83
CA PHE A 10 -34.64 -5.61 -4.62
C PHE A 10 -34.38 -5.20 -6.07
N PHE A 11 -33.20 -5.50 -6.60
CA PHE A 11 -32.79 -5.12 -7.95
C PHE A 11 -32.64 -6.35 -8.85
N LYS A 12 -33.01 -6.22 -10.13
CA LYS A 12 -32.78 -7.27 -11.12
C LYS A 12 -31.28 -7.44 -11.38
N VAL A 13 -30.85 -8.66 -11.62
CA VAL A 13 -29.46 -8.92 -12.01
C VAL A 13 -29.19 -8.29 -13.39
N PRO A 14 -28.11 -7.51 -13.54
CA PRO A 14 -27.74 -6.93 -14.82
C PRO A 14 -27.43 -7.99 -15.89
N LYS A 15 -27.91 -7.76 -17.12
CA LYS A 15 -27.64 -8.65 -18.26
C LYS A 15 -26.17 -8.60 -18.68
N VAL A 16 -25.69 -9.71 -19.24
CA VAL A 16 -24.38 -9.79 -19.89
C VAL A 16 -24.41 -8.92 -21.14
N ARG A 17 -23.37 -8.09 -21.31
CA ARG A 17 -23.24 -7.24 -22.50
C ARG A 17 -22.59 -8.06 -23.62
N THR A 18 -23.37 -8.39 -24.64
CA THR A 18 -22.93 -9.22 -25.77
C THR A 18 -22.58 -8.41 -27.02
N SER A 19 -23.02 -7.15 -27.10
CA SER A 19 -22.80 -6.25 -28.24
C SER A 19 -21.49 -5.45 -28.18
N GLU A 20 -20.68 -5.65 -27.14
CA GLU A 20 -19.43 -4.92 -26.89
C GLU A 20 -18.21 -5.84 -27.07
N CYS A 21 -17.01 -5.33 -26.80
CA CYS A 21 -15.78 -6.12 -26.94
C CYS A 21 -15.74 -7.32 -25.97
N GLU A 22 -14.96 -8.35 -26.32
CA GLU A 22 -14.83 -9.60 -25.55
C GLU A 22 -14.47 -9.38 -24.07
N LYS A 23 -13.62 -8.40 -23.79
CA LYS A 23 -13.24 -8.05 -22.41
C LYS A 23 -14.46 -7.58 -21.59
N THR A 24 -15.35 -6.80 -22.17
CA THR A 24 -16.56 -6.33 -21.48
C THR A 24 -17.57 -7.45 -21.28
N LYS A 25 -17.70 -8.35 -22.26
CA LYS A 25 -18.51 -9.56 -22.13
C LYS A 25 -18.03 -10.40 -20.94
N LEU A 26 -16.74 -10.72 -20.88
CA LEU A 26 -16.13 -11.46 -19.76
C LEU A 26 -16.34 -10.79 -18.41
N LEU A 27 -16.12 -9.47 -18.32
CA LEU A 27 -16.32 -8.72 -17.07
C LEU A 27 -17.79 -8.70 -16.63
N SER A 28 -18.72 -8.56 -17.58
CA SER A 28 -20.16 -8.57 -17.29
C SER A 28 -20.66 -9.95 -16.88
N GLU A 29 -20.15 -11.03 -17.48
CA GLU A 29 -20.38 -12.40 -17.02
C GLU A 29 -19.84 -12.63 -15.60
N LYS A 30 -18.61 -12.18 -15.33
CA LYS A 30 -17.98 -12.29 -14.02
C LYS A 30 -18.77 -11.52 -12.96
N ARG A 31 -19.25 -10.31 -13.27
CA ARG A 31 -20.13 -9.53 -12.39
C ARG A 31 -21.45 -10.25 -12.13
N ARG A 32 -22.09 -10.77 -13.18
CA ARG A 32 -23.34 -11.52 -13.07
C ARG A 32 -23.19 -12.75 -12.17
N ARG A 33 -22.08 -13.47 -12.29
CA ARG A 33 -21.75 -14.63 -11.44
C ARG A 33 -21.49 -14.23 -9.98
N ARG A 34 -20.80 -13.11 -9.71
CA ARG A 34 -20.60 -12.62 -8.33
C ARG A 34 -21.93 -12.34 -7.64
N VAL A 35 -22.77 -11.54 -8.30
CA VAL A 35 -24.10 -11.16 -7.80
C VAL A 35 -25.03 -12.37 -7.61
N ALA A 36 -24.86 -13.42 -8.43
CA ALA A 36 -25.66 -14.65 -8.31
C ALA A 36 -25.17 -15.62 -7.22
N ARG A 37 -23.93 -15.51 -6.71
CA ARG A 37 -23.34 -16.46 -5.75
C ARG A 37 -23.69 -16.17 -4.29
N ALA A 38 -23.91 -14.92 -3.93
CA ALA A 38 -23.99 -14.52 -2.53
C ALA A 38 -25.37 -14.75 -1.88
N ASP A 39 -26.43 -14.83 -2.68
CA ASP A 39 -27.82 -14.93 -2.20
C ASP A 39 -28.56 -16.17 -2.78
N GLN A 40 -27.81 -17.21 -3.20
CA GLN A 40 -28.37 -18.38 -3.90
C GLN A 40 -29.36 -19.16 -3.00
N PRO A 41 -30.67 -19.21 -3.33
CA PRO A 41 -31.55 -20.20 -2.74
C PRO A 41 -31.21 -21.57 -3.34
N ALA A 42 -31.36 -22.64 -2.55
CA ALA A 42 -31.11 -24.00 -2.99
C ALA A 42 -32.00 -24.37 -4.20
N GLY A 43 -31.47 -24.28 -5.43
CA GLY A 43 -32.15 -24.70 -6.65
C GLY A 43 -31.64 -24.07 -7.95
N THR A 44 -31.90 -24.75 -9.08
CA THR A 44 -31.68 -24.25 -10.45
C THR A 44 -32.76 -23.23 -10.80
N MET A 45 -32.53 -21.95 -10.50
CA MET A 45 -33.41 -20.86 -10.89
C MET A 45 -32.87 -20.06 -12.08
N ASP A 46 -33.79 -19.63 -12.94
CA ASP A 46 -33.55 -18.78 -14.11
C ASP A 46 -32.96 -17.42 -13.68
N PRO A 47 -31.73 -17.07 -14.11
CA PRO A 47 -31.04 -15.85 -13.68
C PRO A 47 -31.70 -14.55 -14.19
N ASP A 48 -32.71 -14.61 -15.07
CA ASP A 48 -33.52 -13.46 -15.50
C ASP A 48 -34.70 -13.17 -14.55
N LYS A 49 -35.12 -14.14 -13.72
CA LYS A 49 -36.21 -13.99 -12.75
C LYS A 49 -35.71 -13.59 -11.35
N TYR A 50 -34.41 -13.69 -11.12
CA TYR A 50 -33.80 -13.47 -9.83
C TYR A 50 -33.56 -11.98 -9.51
N ARG A 51 -33.76 -11.61 -8.23
CA ARG A 51 -33.53 -10.25 -7.72
C ARG A 51 -32.64 -10.30 -6.48
N VAL A 52 -31.78 -9.30 -6.35
CA VAL A 52 -30.75 -9.20 -5.30
C VAL A 52 -31.09 -8.02 -4.40
N GLY A 53 -30.96 -8.20 -3.09
CA GLY A 53 -31.25 -7.12 -2.13
C GLY A 53 -30.18 -6.04 -2.12
N SER A 54 -30.54 -4.78 -1.81
CA SER A 54 -29.59 -3.66 -1.67
C SER A 54 -28.42 -3.96 -0.74
N ARG A 55 -28.66 -4.78 0.29
CA ARG A 55 -27.66 -5.19 1.29
C ARG A 55 -26.47 -5.92 0.66
N HIS A 56 -26.69 -6.67 -0.41
CA HIS A 56 -25.62 -7.33 -1.16
C HIS A 56 -24.63 -6.31 -1.73
N PHE A 57 -25.13 -5.27 -2.41
CA PHE A 57 -24.30 -4.24 -3.01
C PHE A 57 -23.52 -3.45 -1.94
N LEU A 58 -24.13 -3.21 -0.79
CA LEU A 58 -23.45 -2.55 0.34
C LEU A 58 -22.35 -3.44 0.94
N SER A 59 -22.60 -4.74 1.10
CA SER A 59 -21.60 -5.70 1.57
C SER A 59 -20.41 -5.77 0.63
N GLU A 60 -20.65 -5.91 -0.68
CA GLU A 60 -19.55 -5.95 -1.67
C GLU A 60 -18.73 -4.66 -1.67
N LEU A 61 -19.37 -3.49 -1.53
CA LEU A 61 -18.66 -2.22 -1.42
C LEU A 61 -17.83 -2.13 -0.14
N GLN A 62 -18.37 -2.63 0.96
CA GLN A 62 -17.70 -2.65 2.26
C GLN A 62 -16.50 -3.61 2.24
N ASP A 63 -16.64 -4.78 1.60
CA ASP A 63 -15.55 -5.75 1.41
C ASP A 63 -14.42 -5.18 0.54
N VAL A 64 -14.77 -4.49 -0.57
CA VAL A 64 -13.78 -3.82 -1.41
C VAL A 64 -13.08 -2.70 -0.65
N ALA A 65 -13.81 -1.92 0.14
CA ALA A 65 -13.23 -0.87 0.97
C ALA A 65 -12.28 -1.44 2.03
N ALA A 66 -12.67 -2.53 2.71
CA ALA A 66 -11.83 -3.22 3.69
C ALA A 66 -10.57 -3.80 3.04
N ASN A 67 -10.69 -4.44 1.87
CA ASN A 67 -9.54 -4.98 1.16
C ASN A 67 -8.56 -3.88 0.72
N LEU A 68 -9.06 -2.77 0.18
CA LEU A 68 -8.22 -1.62 -0.16
C LEU A 68 -7.53 -1.01 1.07
N GLN A 69 -8.22 -0.96 2.21
CA GLN A 69 -7.61 -0.50 3.46
C GLN A 69 -6.48 -1.44 3.91
N ASN A 70 -6.68 -2.75 3.81
CA ASN A 70 -5.65 -3.75 4.14
C ASN A 70 -4.43 -3.62 3.22
N GLU A 71 -4.63 -3.52 1.91
CA GLU A 71 -3.53 -3.30 0.96
C GLU A 71 -2.77 -2.00 1.27
N LEU A 72 -3.49 -0.91 1.62
CA LEU A 72 -2.86 0.33 2.03
C LEU A 72 -2.09 0.20 3.36
N THR A 73 -2.57 -0.59 4.32
CA THR A 73 -1.82 -0.82 5.56
C THR A 73 -0.58 -1.65 5.30
N ASP A 74 -0.68 -2.72 4.51
CA ASP A 74 0.44 -3.62 4.22
C ASP A 74 1.57 -2.88 3.48
N VAL A 75 1.23 -2.15 2.42
CA VAL A 75 2.20 -1.34 1.67
C VAL A 75 2.82 -0.25 2.56
N LYS A 76 2.05 0.35 3.48
CA LYS A 76 2.60 1.31 4.45
C LYS A 76 3.57 0.64 5.41
N MET A 77 3.28 -0.57 5.88
CA MET A 77 4.17 -1.32 6.77
C MET A 77 5.47 -1.70 6.07
N GLU A 78 5.42 -2.18 4.82
CA GLU A 78 6.61 -2.47 4.02
C GLU A 78 7.45 -1.20 3.78
N LEU A 79 6.80 -0.08 3.50
CA LEU A 79 7.47 1.21 3.31
C LEU A 79 8.13 1.69 4.62
N LEU A 80 7.48 1.49 5.77
CA LEU A 80 8.08 1.82 7.06
C LEU A 80 9.27 0.91 7.37
N ALA A 81 9.20 -0.39 7.05
CA ALA A 81 10.30 -1.32 7.20
C ALA A 81 11.50 -0.98 6.31
N SER A 82 11.25 -0.46 5.11
CA SER A 82 12.29 -0.05 4.16
C SER A 82 12.92 1.32 4.47
N LYS A 83 12.31 2.14 5.34
CA LYS A 83 12.80 3.50 5.62
C LYS A 83 13.95 3.47 6.63
N PHE A 84 15.02 4.19 6.32
CA PHE A 84 16.14 4.44 7.22
C PHE A 84 15.86 5.64 8.14
N THR A 85 14.82 5.51 8.96
CA THR A 85 14.45 6.54 9.95
C THR A 85 15.28 6.36 11.23
N LYS A 86 15.48 7.44 12.00
CA LYS A 86 16.19 7.43 13.28
C LYS A 86 15.71 6.30 14.20
N ASP A 87 14.39 6.14 14.31
CA ASP A 87 13.77 5.16 15.19
C ASP A 87 14.04 3.72 14.74
N SER A 88 14.16 3.47 13.43
CA SER A 88 14.45 2.15 12.87
C SER A 88 15.91 1.67 13.09
N LEU A 89 16.80 2.57 13.51
CA LEU A 89 18.24 2.34 13.64
C LEU A 89 18.73 2.47 15.08
N LYS A 90 17.90 3.01 15.99
CA LYS A 90 18.30 3.30 17.37
C LYS A 90 18.61 2.05 18.19
N ASP A 91 17.88 0.96 17.93
CA ASP A 91 17.95 -0.28 18.70
C ASP A 91 18.77 -1.38 18.01
N ASP A 92 19.37 -1.10 16.85
CA ASP A 92 20.10 -2.08 16.04
C ASP A 92 21.47 -1.55 15.60
N ASP A 93 22.44 -1.63 16.52
CA ASP A 93 23.82 -1.23 16.29
C ASP A 93 24.49 -2.07 15.18
N GLN A 94 24.08 -3.33 15.00
CA GLN A 94 24.61 -4.18 13.92
C GLN A 94 24.20 -3.65 12.56
N LYS A 95 22.93 -3.23 12.41
CA LYS A 95 22.42 -2.60 11.20
C LYS A 95 23.10 -1.25 10.94
N VAL A 96 23.32 -0.44 11.97
CA VAL A 96 24.09 0.81 11.85
C VAL A 96 25.51 0.53 11.35
N ALA A 97 26.18 -0.44 11.97
CA ALA A 97 27.52 -0.86 11.60
C ALA A 97 27.59 -1.50 10.22
N PHE A 98 26.52 -2.11 9.72
CA PHE A 98 26.44 -2.68 8.37
C PHE A 98 26.21 -1.63 7.29
N TYR A 99 25.42 -0.58 7.54
CA TYR A 99 25.12 0.41 6.51
C TYR A 99 26.08 1.60 6.50
N THR A 100 26.57 2.04 7.67
CA THR A 100 27.39 3.27 7.78
C THR A 100 28.87 2.99 8.03
N GLY A 101 29.20 1.84 8.60
CA GLY A 101 30.56 1.52 9.05
C GLY A 101 30.89 2.08 10.42
N LEU A 102 29.97 2.80 11.05
CA LEU A 102 30.10 3.30 12.41
C LEU A 102 29.69 2.21 13.42
N PRO A 103 30.38 2.08 14.55
CA PRO A 103 30.19 0.95 15.46
C PRO A 103 28.87 0.96 16.24
N SER A 104 28.20 2.12 16.39
CA SER A 104 26.92 2.21 17.10
C SER A 104 26.07 3.39 16.63
N PHE A 105 24.77 3.33 16.91
CA PHE A 105 23.83 4.42 16.65
C PHE A 105 24.22 5.70 17.38
N LEU A 106 24.77 5.60 18.60
CA LEU A 106 25.23 6.76 19.36
C LEU A 106 26.31 7.55 18.62
N MET A 107 27.28 6.85 18.01
CA MET A 107 28.32 7.48 17.19
C MET A 107 27.73 8.16 15.96
N LEU A 108 26.81 7.47 15.27
CA LEU A 108 26.09 8.00 14.12
C LEU A 108 25.29 9.27 14.48
N PHE A 109 24.58 9.25 15.61
CA PHE A 109 23.74 10.37 16.03
C PHE A 109 24.55 11.56 16.56
N SER A 110 25.67 11.31 17.24
CA SER A 110 26.63 12.37 17.61
C SER A 110 27.20 13.04 16.37
N LEU A 111 27.62 12.26 15.37
CA LEU A 111 28.08 12.78 14.09
C LEU A 111 26.98 13.61 13.39
N PHE A 112 25.74 13.12 13.39
CA PHE A 112 24.60 13.88 12.87
C PHE A 112 24.44 15.23 13.56
N ASN A 113 24.51 15.28 14.89
CA ASN A 113 24.33 16.51 15.63
C ASN A 113 25.45 17.53 15.41
N LEU A 114 26.66 17.09 15.09
CA LEU A 114 27.77 17.99 14.73
C LEU A 114 27.60 18.55 13.32
N LEU A 115 27.04 17.76 12.39
CA LEU A 115 26.95 18.14 10.98
C LEU A 115 25.63 18.79 10.58
N LYS A 116 24.57 18.63 11.38
CA LYS A 116 23.23 19.14 11.06
C LYS A 116 23.19 20.66 10.86
N ASP A 117 24.06 21.41 11.53
CA ASP A 117 24.06 22.88 11.43
C ASP A 117 24.81 23.36 10.17
N HIS A 118 25.65 22.50 9.59
CA HIS A 118 26.43 22.78 8.37
C HIS A 118 25.81 22.20 7.10
N ALA A 119 24.90 21.23 7.22
CA ALA A 119 24.25 20.63 6.07
C ALA A 119 23.05 21.47 5.61
N SER A 120 23.15 22.03 4.40
CA SER A 120 22.10 22.84 3.78
C SER A 120 20.77 22.08 3.69
N HIS A 121 19.74 22.64 4.33
CA HIS A 121 18.37 22.18 4.26
C HIS A 121 17.61 22.94 3.17
N CYS A 122 17.53 22.38 1.97
CA CYS A 122 16.56 22.88 0.98
C CYS A 122 15.22 22.16 1.17
N SER A 123 14.15 22.94 1.33
CA SER A 123 12.74 22.48 1.46
C SER A 123 12.20 21.75 0.23
N ARG A 124 12.93 21.77 -0.89
CA ARG A 124 12.60 21.07 -2.13
C ARG A 124 12.95 19.57 -2.11
N ASN A 125 13.55 19.08 -1.02
CA ASN A 125 13.98 17.68 -0.92
C ASN A 125 12.93 16.81 -0.23
N ALA A 126 12.66 15.63 -0.80
CA ALA A 126 11.74 14.64 -0.22
C ALA A 126 12.30 13.93 1.03
N LEU A 127 13.61 14.04 1.28
CA LEU A 127 14.31 13.37 2.38
C LEU A 127 14.64 14.33 3.52
N THR A 128 14.53 13.83 4.74
CA THR A 128 15.03 14.47 5.95
C THR A 128 16.57 14.56 5.94
N GLN A 129 17.14 15.44 6.76
CA GLN A 129 18.61 15.57 6.85
C GLN A 129 19.30 14.28 7.28
N PHE A 130 18.66 13.55 8.20
CA PHE A 130 19.21 12.32 8.73
C PHE A 130 19.28 11.25 7.64
N GLU A 131 18.22 11.11 6.85
CA GLU A 131 18.18 10.19 5.70
C GLU A 131 19.23 10.56 4.65
N LYS A 132 19.44 11.86 4.37
CA LYS A 132 20.51 12.32 3.47
C LYS A 132 21.90 11.92 3.98
N MET A 133 22.15 12.13 5.26
CA MET A 133 23.42 11.73 5.88
C MET A 133 23.60 10.21 5.83
N MET A 134 22.54 9.44 6.06
CA MET A 134 22.56 7.99 5.96
C MET A 134 22.92 7.52 4.54
N LEU A 135 22.27 8.08 3.51
CA LEU A 135 22.59 7.80 2.12
C LEU A 135 24.03 8.19 1.77
N PHE A 136 24.52 9.32 2.29
CA PHE A 136 25.91 9.73 2.10
C PHE A 136 26.89 8.70 2.69
N LEU A 137 26.67 8.25 3.92
CA LEU A 137 27.52 7.23 4.56
C LEU A 137 27.45 5.88 3.84
N MET A 138 26.25 5.45 3.39
CA MET A 138 26.10 4.24 2.57
C MET A 138 26.86 4.34 1.24
N ARG A 139 26.79 5.50 0.57
CA ARG A 139 27.52 5.74 -0.70
C ARG A 139 29.03 5.71 -0.50
N LEU A 140 29.52 6.26 0.61
CA LEU A 140 30.94 6.18 0.97
C LEU A 140 31.36 4.73 1.20
N ARG A 141 30.55 3.95 1.93
CA ARG A 141 30.82 2.53 2.18
C ARG A 141 30.86 1.69 0.92
N LEU A 142 29.94 1.95 -0.03
CA LEU A 142 29.89 1.26 -1.31
C LEU A 142 31.04 1.65 -2.26
N GLY A 143 31.89 2.62 -1.90
CA GLY A 143 33.04 3.01 -2.70
C GLY A 143 32.69 3.65 -4.04
N LEU A 144 31.50 4.23 -4.20
CA LEU A 144 31.06 4.77 -5.52
C LEU A 144 32.01 5.86 -6.07
N HIS A 145 32.72 6.58 -5.20
CA HIS A 145 33.74 7.53 -5.63
C HIS A 145 34.97 6.87 -6.28
N THR A 146 35.37 5.66 -5.88
CA THR A 146 36.53 5.00 -6.52
C THR A 146 36.20 4.47 -7.91
N GLN A 147 34.94 4.12 -8.17
CA GLN A 147 34.46 3.86 -9.54
C GLN A 147 34.43 5.15 -10.37
N ASP A 148 33.94 6.26 -9.82
CA ASP A 148 33.94 7.56 -10.52
C ASP A 148 35.37 8.07 -10.85
N LEU A 149 36.32 7.87 -9.92
CA LEU A 149 37.75 8.13 -10.14
C LEU A 149 38.37 7.23 -11.21
N ALA A 150 37.89 5.99 -11.38
CA ALA A 150 38.37 5.09 -12.43
C ALA A 150 37.81 5.44 -13.83
N TYR A 151 36.73 6.24 -13.90
CA TYR A 151 36.15 6.72 -15.15
C TYR A 151 36.63 8.12 -15.57
N ARG A 152 37.38 8.83 -14.71
CA ARG A 152 38.03 10.12 -15.02
C ARG A 152 39.50 9.94 -15.36
#